data_AF-A0A4Q3JG21-F1
#
_entry.id   AF-A0A4Q3JG21-F1
#
_cell.length_a   1.000
_cell.length_b   1.000
_cell.length_c   1.000
_cell.angle_alpha   90.00
_cell.angle_beta   90.00
_cell.angle_gamma   90.00
#
_symmetry.space_group_name_H-M   'P 1'
#
loop_
_entity.id
_entity.type
_entity.pdbx_description
1 polymer ?
#
loop_
_entity_poly.entity_id
_entity_poly.type
_entity_poly.pdbx_seq_one_letter_code
_entity_poly.pdbx_strand_id
1 'polypeptide(L)'
;MSADPFSRARLVALLAPALGDERGEQVIAQALSAHHLRPPLSDEQTRRLLTDLGLQGGTVGAAARLALQRLASTPARAAAVPTPTPSGPALDIVSLLAPSLGVERAADVVRQACHRLGLLGPPHDRAGVLALLDQLDSEPGLVGVTTRFVKARLLLAG
;
A
#
# COMPACT_ATOMS: atom_id res chain seq x y z
N MET A 1 -27.92 -6.78 7.76
CA MET A 1 -26.51 -6.81 7.34
C MET A 1 -25.92 -5.46 7.69
N SER A 2 -25.26 -5.33 8.85
CA SER A 2 -24.65 -4.06 9.26
C SER A 2 -23.36 -3.87 8.49
N ALA A 3 -23.37 -2.95 7.55
CA ALA A 3 -22.17 -2.51 6.87
C ALA A 3 -21.38 -1.58 7.79
N ASP A 4 -20.07 -1.80 7.87
CA ASP A 4 -19.20 -1.14 8.83
C ASP A 4 -19.06 0.37 8.47
N PRO A 5 -19.25 1.29 9.43
CA PRO A 5 -19.17 2.72 9.16
C PRO A 5 -17.83 3.16 8.54
N PHE A 6 -17.89 3.90 7.43
CA PHE A 6 -16.69 4.42 6.76
C PHE A 6 -16.10 5.61 7.54
N SER A 7 -14.92 5.38 8.10
CA SER A 7 -14.09 6.41 8.71
C SER A 7 -13.39 7.29 7.66
N ARG A 8 -13.08 8.54 8.01
CA ARG A 8 -12.38 9.49 7.13
C ARG A 8 -11.09 8.92 6.54
N ALA A 9 -10.26 8.27 7.36
CA ALA A 9 -9.02 7.63 6.92
C ALA A 9 -9.26 6.55 5.84
N ARG A 10 -10.37 5.82 5.93
CA ARG A 10 -10.75 4.81 4.94
C ARG A 10 -11.16 5.42 3.61
N LEU A 11 -11.82 6.58 3.63
CA LEU A 11 -12.17 7.33 2.42
C LEU A 11 -10.92 7.88 1.72
N VAL A 12 -9.96 8.41 2.49
CA VAL A 12 -8.67 8.88 1.95
C VAL A 12 -7.89 7.71 1.34
N ALA A 13 -7.81 6.58 2.03
CA ALA A 13 -7.16 5.37 1.53
C ALA A 13 -7.74 4.85 0.21
N LEU A 14 -9.04 5.08 -0.06
CA LEU A 14 -9.66 4.72 -1.34
C LEU A 14 -9.21 5.61 -2.50
N LEU A 15 -8.88 6.88 -2.23
CA LEU A 15 -8.45 7.87 -3.23
C LEU A 15 -6.94 8.00 -3.35
N ALA A 16 -6.18 7.63 -2.31
CA ALA A 16 -4.72 7.69 -2.26
C ALA A 16 -4.01 7.06 -3.47
N PRO A 17 -4.46 5.92 -4.04
CA PRO A 17 -3.81 5.32 -5.20
C PRO A 17 -3.82 6.18 -6.47
N ALA A 18 -4.73 7.17 -6.56
CA ALA A 18 -4.89 8.01 -7.74
C ALA A 18 -4.51 9.47 -7.49
N LEU A 19 -4.61 9.94 -6.25
CA LEU A 19 -4.39 11.35 -5.88
C LEU A 19 -3.23 11.54 -4.88
N GLY A 20 -2.78 10.48 -4.22
CA GLY A 20 -1.91 10.56 -3.04
C GLY A 20 -2.67 10.92 -1.76
N ASP A 21 -2.08 10.64 -0.60
CA ASP A 21 -2.73 10.81 0.71
C ASP A 21 -3.11 12.27 0.99
N GLU A 22 -2.20 13.23 0.79
CA GLU A 22 -2.46 14.65 1.05
C GLU A 22 -3.61 15.21 0.20
N ARG A 23 -3.60 14.89 -1.10
CA ARG A 23 -4.62 15.40 -2.04
C ARG A 23 -5.94 14.65 -1.88
N GLY A 24 -5.90 13.37 -1.53
CA GLY A 24 -7.07 12.60 -1.11
C GLY A 24 -7.72 13.20 0.14
N GLU A 25 -6.93 13.63 1.12
CA GLU A 25 -7.44 14.27 2.34
C GLU A 25 -8.11 15.61 2.04
N GLN A 26 -7.51 16.45 1.20
CA GLN A 26 -8.08 17.73 0.80
C GLN A 26 -9.41 17.55 0.06
N VAL A 27 -9.47 16.61 -0.89
CA VAL A 27 -10.69 16.32 -1.67
C VAL A 27 -11.80 15.78 -0.77
N ILE A 28 -11.49 14.86 0.15
CA ILE A 28 -12.49 14.35 1.10
C ILE A 28 -12.95 15.43 2.08
N ALA A 29 -12.04 16.26 2.60
CA ALA A 29 -12.40 17.35 3.50
C ALA A 29 -13.33 18.37 2.81
N GLN A 30 -13.03 18.71 1.56
CA GLN A 30 -13.85 19.61 0.74
C GLN A 30 -15.22 18.97 0.44
N ALA A 31 -15.26 17.70 0.06
CA ALA A 31 -16.52 16.98 -0.21
C ALA A 31 -17.40 16.84 1.04
N LEU A 32 -16.81 16.50 2.19
CA LEU A 32 -17.53 16.43 3.47
C LEU A 32 -18.12 17.78 3.84
N SER A 33 -17.37 18.87 3.62
CA SER A 33 -17.84 20.23 3.88
C SER A 33 -18.98 20.63 2.94
N ALA A 34 -18.87 20.32 1.65
CA ALA A 34 -19.88 20.63 0.64
C ALA A 34 -21.20 19.88 0.87
N HIS A 35 -21.13 18.64 1.35
CA HIS A 35 -22.31 17.81 1.64
C HIS A 35 -22.79 17.93 3.09
N HIS A 36 -22.16 18.78 3.92
CA HIS A 36 -22.42 18.91 5.36
C HIS A 36 -22.40 17.57 6.12
N LEU A 37 -21.56 16.63 5.67
CA LEU A 37 -21.46 15.28 6.23
C LEU A 37 -20.34 15.22 7.26
N ARG A 38 -20.55 14.42 8.32
CA ARG A 38 -19.51 14.10 9.31
C ARG A 38 -19.28 12.59 9.34
N PRO A 39 -18.02 12.13 9.32
CA PRO A 39 -17.71 10.72 9.54
C PRO A 39 -18.11 10.30 10.97
N PRO A 40 -18.49 9.02 11.18
CA PRO A 40 -18.51 7.95 10.17
C PRO A 40 -19.67 8.05 9.17
N LEU A 41 -19.41 7.72 7.91
CA LEU A 41 -20.42 7.66 6.84
C LEU A 41 -20.95 6.23 6.66
N SER A 42 -22.24 6.09 6.36
CA SER A 42 -22.78 4.81 5.88
C SER A 42 -22.29 4.49 4.47
N ASP A 43 -22.39 3.23 4.03
CA ASP A 43 -22.12 2.82 2.65
C ASP A 43 -22.88 3.66 1.63
N GLU A 44 -24.15 3.94 1.91
CA GLU A 44 -25.01 4.73 1.03
C GLU A 44 -24.51 6.18 0.94
N GLN A 45 -24.15 6.80 2.07
CA GLN A 45 -23.57 8.14 2.09
C GLN A 45 -22.22 8.19 1.38
N THR A 46 -21.39 7.16 1.56
CA THR A 46 -20.08 7.02 0.92
C THR A 46 -20.22 6.89 -0.59
N ARG A 47 -21.14 6.04 -1.06
CA ARG A 47 -21.42 5.88 -2.49
C ARG A 47 -21.95 7.17 -3.11
N ARG A 48 -22.85 7.89 -2.43
CA ARG A 48 -23.34 9.19 -2.90
C ARG A 48 -22.21 10.20 -3.03
N LEU A 49 -21.37 10.33 -2.01
CA LEU A 49 -20.23 11.26 -2.01
C LEU A 49 -19.21 10.94 -3.12
N LEU A 50 -18.86 9.66 -3.32
CA LEU A 50 -17.96 9.25 -4.41
C LEU A 50 -18.61 9.36 -5.79
N THR A 51 -19.92 9.19 -5.90
CA THR A 51 -20.64 9.39 -7.17
C THR A 51 -20.59 10.86 -7.56
N ASP A 52 -20.85 11.76 -6.61
CA ASP A 52 -20.77 13.20 -6.80
C ASP A 52 -19.35 13.64 -7.20
N LEU A 53 -18.32 13.15 -6.51
CA LEU A 53 -16.92 13.35 -6.91
C LEU A 53 -16.60 12.76 -8.29
N GLY A 54 -17.19 11.62 -8.64
CA GLY A 54 -17.04 10.96 -9.94
C GLY A 54 -17.63 11.73 -11.12
N LEU A 55 -18.57 12.64 -10.84
CA LEU A 55 -19.15 13.57 -11.80
C LEU A 55 -18.25 14.79 -12.01
N GLN A 56 -17.34 15.09 -11.09
CA GLN A 56 -16.33 16.12 -11.29
C GLN A 56 -15.31 15.66 -12.34
N GLY A 57 -15.13 16.43 -13.42
CA GLY A 57 -14.15 16.11 -14.46
C GLY A 57 -12.71 16.09 -13.93
N GLY A 58 -11.82 15.39 -14.62
CA GLY A 58 -10.40 15.32 -14.28
C GLY A 58 -9.99 14.17 -13.36
N THR A 59 -8.83 14.29 -12.72
CA THR A 59 -8.20 13.22 -11.93
C THR A 59 -9.01 12.83 -10.69
N VAL A 60 -9.74 13.78 -10.10
CA VAL A 60 -10.64 13.56 -8.96
C VAL A 60 -11.79 12.65 -9.34
N GLY A 61 -12.45 12.89 -10.48
CA GLY A 61 -13.53 12.03 -10.96
C GLY A 61 -13.06 10.63 -11.35
N ALA A 62 -11.88 10.52 -11.97
CA ALA A 62 -11.27 9.23 -12.27
C ALA A 62 -10.97 8.44 -10.99
N ALA A 63 -10.41 9.10 -9.97
CA ALA A 63 -10.12 8.51 -8.67
C ALA A 63 -11.39 8.02 -7.95
N ALA A 64 -12.46 8.83 -7.98
CA ALA A 64 -13.73 8.50 -7.33
C ALA A 64 -14.45 7.32 -8.01
N ARG A 65 -14.39 7.22 -9.34
CA ARG A 65 -14.91 6.04 -10.07
C ARG A 65 -14.13 4.76 -9.74
N LEU A 66 -12.81 4.87 -9.60
CA LEU A 66 -11.97 3.75 -9.19
C LEU A 66 -12.27 3.32 -7.74
N ALA A 67 -12.55 4.27 -6.85
CA ALA A 67 -13.01 4.00 -5.50
C ALA A 67 -14.39 3.29 -5.49
N LEU A 68 -15.34 3.73 -6.33
CA LEU A 68 -16.64 3.07 -6.50
C LEU A 68 -16.52 1.63 -7.02
N GLN A 69 -15.64 1.39 -7.99
CA GLN A 69 -15.36 0.04 -8.50
C GLN A 69 -14.80 -0.87 -7.41
N ARG A 70 -13.92 -0.35 -6.54
CA ARG A 70 -13.39 -1.12 -5.40
C ARG A 70 -14.45 -1.45 -4.36
N LEU A 71 -15.37 -0.51 -4.10
CA LEU A 71 -16.52 -0.76 -3.22
C LEU A 71 -17.47 -1.82 -3.78
N ALA A 72 -17.73 -1.80 -5.09
CA ALA A 72 -18.58 -2.80 -5.76
C ALA A 72 -17.94 -4.19 -5.82
N SER A 73 -16.61 -4.26 -5.92
CA SER A 73 -15.86 -5.52 -6.05
C SER A 73 -15.52 -6.20 -4.71
N THR A 74 -16.11 -5.78 -3.58
CA THR A 74 -15.78 -6.36 -2.27
C THR A 74 -17.01 -6.92 -1.53
N PRO A 75 -17.09 -8.26 -1.35
CA PRO A 75 -17.37 -8.86 -0.07
C PRO A 75 -16.03 -9.30 0.55
N ALA A 76 -15.78 -8.98 1.83
CA ALA A 76 -14.69 -9.55 2.64
C ALA A 76 -13.23 -9.15 2.35
N ARG A 77 -12.93 -7.84 2.21
CA ARG A 77 -11.60 -7.30 2.56
C ARG A 77 -11.70 -6.05 3.43
N ALA A 78 -12.67 -6.08 4.34
CA ALA A 78 -12.83 -5.14 5.44
C ALA A 78 -12.31 -5.79 6.74
N ALA A 79 -10.99 -5.95 6.86
CA ALA A 79 -10.30 -6.18 8.13
C ALA A 79 -8.79 -6.09 7.92
N ALA A 80 -8.27 -4.87 7.82
CA ALA A 80 -6.90 -4.55 8.23
C ALA A 80 -6.81 -3.03 8.36
N VAL A 81 -7.22 -2.54 9.52
CA VAL A 81 -6.71 -1.27 10.05
C VAL A 81 -5.27 -1.57 10.46
N PRO A 82 -4.23 -0.96 9.86
CA PRO A 82 -2.95 -0.94 10.54
C PRO A 82 -3.08 0.08 11.67
N THR A 83 -3.28 -0.41 12.89
CA THR A 83 -2.86 0.32 14.09
C THR A 83 -1.38 0.68 13.93
N PRO A 84 -0.94 1.92 14.19
CA PRO A 84 0.47 2.24 14.22
C PRO A 84 1.07 1.62 15.49
N THR A 85 1.50 0.37 15.38
CA THR A 85 2.46 -0.21 16.31
C THR A 85 3.83 0.31 15.87
N PRO A 86 4.65 0.91 16.75
CA PRO A 86 6.03 1.21 16.44
C PRO A 86 6.84 -0.10 16.43
N SER A 87 6.61 -0.96 15.44
CA SER A 87 7.70 -1.78 14.93
C SER A 87 8.57 -0.85 14.11
N GLY A 88 9.89 -0.88 14.33
CA GLY A 88 10.86 -0.07 13.60
C GLY A 88 10.66 -0.15 12.08
N PRO A 89 11.26 0.78 11.30
CA PRO A 89 10.96 0.96 9.89
C PRO A 89 10.99 -0.40 9.19
N ALA A 90 9.84 -0.83 8.68
CA ALA A 90 9.73 -2.03 7.87
C ALA A 90 10.82 -1.91 6.80
N LEU A 91 11.84 -2.76 6.90
CA LEU A 91 13.00 -2.72 6.03
C LEU A 91 12.52 -3.07 4.63
N ASP A 92 12.27 -2.04 3.83
CA ASP A 92 11.78 -2.20 2.48
C ASP A 92 12.93 -2.68 1.58
N ILE A 93 13.00 -4.01 1.41
CA ILE A 93 14.06 -4.69 0.65
C ILE A 93 14.11 -4.18 -0.79
N VAL A 94 12.96 -3.80 -1.37
CA VAL A 94 12.90 -3.23 -2.72
C VAL A 94 13.63 -1.90 -2.76
N SER A 95 13.40 -1.03 -1.76
CA SER A 95 14.10 0.25 -1.63
C SER A 95 15.62 0.10 -1.41
N LEU A 96 16.06 -0.99 -0.78
CA LEU A 96 17.50 -1.27 -0.60
C LEU A 96 18.19 -1.75 -1.88
N LEU A 97 17.47 -2.49 -2.73
CA LEU A 97 17.98 -3.06 -3.98
C LEU A 97 17.79 -2.15 -5.20
N ALA A 98 16.80 -1.25 -5.15
CA ALA A 98 16.47 -0.33 -6.23
C ALA A 98 17.63 0.55 -6.72
N PRO A 99 18.56 1.04 -5.88
CA PRO A 99 19.69 1.86 -6.33
C PRO A 99 20.63 1.15 -7.32
N SER A 100 20.69 -0.19 -7.28
CA SER A 100 21.59 -0.99 -8.13
C SER A 100 20.87 -1.75 -9.23
N LEU A 101 19.63 -2.19 -8.99
CA LEU A 101 18.86 -3.01 -9.92
C LEU A 101 17.77 -2.23 -10.67
N GLY A 102 17.38 -1.05 -10.17
CA GLY A 102 16.15 -0.37 -10.56
C GLY A 102 14.92 -0.94 -9.83
N VAL A 103 13.91 -0.10 -9.62
CA VAL A 103 12.72 -0.41 -8.80
C VAL A 103 11.95 -1.62 -9.33
N GLU A 104 11.71 -1.68 -10.64
CA GLU A 104 10.93 -2.77 -11.26
C GLU A 104 11.64 -4.11 -11.12
N ARG A 105 12.96 -4.14 -11.37
CA ARG A 105 13.76 -5.36 -11.24
C ARG A 105 13.89 -5.78 -9.79
N ALA A 106 14.14 -4.85 -8.87
CA ALA A 106 14.18 -5.15 -7.45
C ALA A 106 12.86 -5.79 -6.96
N ALA A 107 11.71 -5.23 -7.38
CA ALA A 107 10.40 -5.78 -7.03
C ALA A 107 10.14 -7.17 -7.64
N ASP A 108 10.55 -7.41 -8.88
CA ASP A 108 10.41 -8.70 -9.54
C ASP A 108 11.23 -9.80 -8.84
N VAL A 109 12.49 -9.49 -8.54
CA VAL A 109 13.42 -10.44 -7.94
C VAL A 109 13.02 -10.76 -6.48
N VAL A 110 12.60 -9.76 -5.69
CA VAL A 110 12.08 -9.98 -4.33
C VAL A 110 10.82 -10.84 -4.37
N ARG A 111 9.90 -10.60 -5.32
CA ARG A 111 8.67 -11.39 -5.47
C ARG A 111 8.96 -12.84 -5.84
N GLN A 112 9.90 -13.07 -6.75
CA GLN A 112 10.34 -14.42 -7.08
C GLN A 112 10.97 -15.13 -5.88
N ALA A 113 11.80 -14.45 -5.09
CA ALA A 113 12.38 -15.02 -3.89
C ALA A 113 11.32 -15.35 -2.83
N CYS A 114 10.32 -14.48 -2.64
CA CYS A 114 9.16 -14.76 -1.77
C CYS A 114 8.43 -16.02 -2.21
N HIS A 115 8.15 -16.15 -3.51
CA HIS A 115 7.47 -17.32 -4.06
C HIS A 115 8.26 -18.62 -3.84
N ARG A 116 9.59 -18.58 -3.98
CA ARG A 116 10.47 -19.73 -3.70
C ARG A 116 10.47 -20.14 -2.23
N LEU A 117 10.33 -19.16 -1.33
CA LEU A 117 10.23 -19.38 0.11
C LEU A 117 8.82 -19.71 0.60
N GLY A 118 7.83 -19.79 -0.31
CA GLY A 118 6.43 -20.02 0.05
C GLY A 118 5.78 -18.84 0.78
N LEU A 119 6.38 -17.65 0.71
CA LEU A 119 5.89 -16.44 1.36
C LEU A 119 4.87 -15.75 0.46
N LEU A 120 3.76 -15.31 1.05
CA LEU A 120 2.71 -14.53 0.37
C LEU A 120 3.13 -13.07 0.10
N GLY A 121 4.32 -12.66 0.54
CA GLY A 121 4.86 -11.32 0.35
C GLY A 121 6.21 -11.13 1.06
N PRO A 122 6.84 -9.95 0.91
CA PRO A 122 8.13 -9.66 1.53
C PRO A 122 8.01 -9.69 3.07
N PRO A 123 8.95 -10.35 3.75
CA PRO A 123 8.97 -10.41 5.19
C PRO A 123 9.34 -9.04 5.79
N HIS A 124 8.69 -8.69 6.90
CA HIS A 124 8.90 -7.42 7.59
C HIS A 124 9.80 -7.57 8.83
N ASP A 125 10.06 -8.81 9.25
CA ASP A 125 10.94 -9.12 10.37
C ASP A 125 12.38 -9.37 9.91
N ARG A 126 13.37 -8.99 10.73
CA ARG A 126 14.80 -9.11 10.41
C ARG A 126 15.20 -10.54 10.03
N ALA A 127 14.66 -11.55 10.71
CA ALA A 127 14.96 -12.94 10.42
C ALA A 127 14.45 -13.35 9.02
N GLY A 128 13.24 -12.91 8.67
CA GLY A 128 12.67 -13.16 7.35
C GLY A 128 13.40 -12.39 6.25
N VAL A 129 13.81 -11.13 6.50
CA VAL A 129 14.60 -10.34 5.57
C VAL A 129 15.95 -11.02 5.30
N LEU A 130 16.63 -11.52 6.33
CA LEU A 130 17.89 -12.24 6.17
C LEU A 130 17.71 -13.55 5.38
N ALA A 131 16.65 -14.31 5.62
CA ALA A 131 16.34 -15.52 4.85
C ALA A 131 16.06 -15.21 3.37
N LEU A 132 15.38 -14.10 3.08
CA LEU A 132 15.13 -13.65 1.72
C LEU A 132 16.42 -13.18 1.03
N LEU A 133 17.28 -12.43 1.73
CA LEU A 133 18.59 -12.06 1.21
C LEU A 133 19.50 -13.28 1.02
N ASP A 134 19.38 -14.33 1.83
CA ASP A 134 20.14 -15.57 1.63
C ASP A 134 19.72 -16.30 0.34
N GLN A 135 18.42 -16.33 0.06
CA GLN A 135 17.88 -16.86 -1.19
C GLN A 135 18.36 -16.05 -2.40
N LEU A 136 18.41 -14.72 -2.27
CA LEU A 136 18.89 -13.83 -3.33
C LEU A 136 20.41 -13.87 -3.51
N ASP A 137 21.18 -14.22 -2.47
CA ASP A 137 22.63 -14.41 -2.54
C ASP A 137 23.02 -15.54 -3.49
N SER A 138 22.15 -16.55 -3.56
CA SER A 138 22.29 -17.70 -4.44
C SER A 138 22.08 -17.37 -5.92
N GLU A 139 21.55 -16.17 -6.25
CA GLU A 139 21.36 -15.74 -7.63
C GLU A 139 22.69 -15.25 -8.25
N PRO A 140 23.12 -15.80 -9.40
CA PRO A 140 24.33 -15.34 -10.06
C PRO A 140 24.16 -13.92 -10.63
N GLY A 141 25.28 -13.19 -10.69
CA GLY A 141 25.34 -11.87 -11.30
C GLY A 141 25.00 -10.70 -10.35
N LEU A 142 24.47 -9.62 -10.92
CA LEU A 142 24.31 -8.34 -10.22
C LEU A 142 23.37 -8.44 -9.00
N VAL A 143 22.39 -9.34 -9.04
CA VAL A 143 21.45 -9.57 -7.93
C VAL A 143 22.16 -10.10 -6.70
N GLY A 144 22.93 -11.19 -6.82
CA GLY A 144 23.68 -11.76 -5.70
C GLY A 144 24.72 -10.79 -5.13
N VAL A 145 25.45 -10.07 -6.01
CA VAL A 145 26.45 -9.07 -5.58
C VAL A 145 25.81 -7.93 -4.79
N THR A 146 24.69 -7.37 -5.29
CA THR A 146 23.95 -6.30 -4.60
C THR A 146 23.41 -6.80 -3.27
N THR A 147 22.90 -8.03 -3.24
CA THR A 147 22.35 -8.67 -2.05
C THR A 147 23.38 -8.83 -0.94
N ARG A 148 24.62 -9.25 -1.27
CA ARG A 148 25.73 -9.31 -0.29
C ARG A 148 26.00 -7.97 0.35
N PHE A 149 26.01 -6.92 -0.47
CA PHE A 149 26.27 -5.56 -0.01
C PHE A 149 25.17 -5.05 0.93
N VAL A 150 23.90 -5.33 0.59
CA VAL A 150 22.75 -5.02 1.44
C VAL A 150 22.78 -5.83 2.73
N LYS A 151 23.05 -7.14 2.67
CA LYS A 151 23.18 -8.03 3.83
C LYS A 151 24.28 -7.57 4.78
N ALA A 152 25.44 -7.16 4.26
CA ALA A 152 26.54 -6.61 5.04
C ALA A 152 26.14 -5.30 5.75
N ARG A 153 25.49 -4.35 5.05
CA ARG A 153 24.97 -3.12 5.69
C ARG A 153 23.96 -3.43 6.79
N LEU A 154 23.11 -4.43 6.60
CA LEU A 154 22.06 -4.81 7.54
C LEU A 154 22.59 -5.54 8.79
N LEU A 155 23.72 -6.25 8.65
CA LEU A 155 24.46 -6.85 9.76
C LEU A 155 25.27 -5.81 10.53
N LEU A 156 25.79 -4.78 9.86
CA LEU A 156 26.56 -3.69 10.48
C LEU A 156 25.70 -2.61 11.14
N ALA A 157 24.43 -2.48 10.75
CA ALA A 157 23.51 -1.45 11.22
C ALA A 157 22.67 -1.86 12.45
N GLY A 158 22.90 -3.02 13.05
CA GLY A 158 22.22 -3.48 14.27
C GLY A 158 23.21 -4.05 15.27
#